data_AF-A0A378W8P1-F1
#
_entry.id   AF-A0A378W8P1-F1
#
_cell.length_a   1.000
_cell.length_b   1.000
_cell.length_c   1.000
_cell.angle_alpha   90.00
_cell.angle_beta   90.00
_cell.angle_gamma   90.00
#
_symmetry.space_group_name_H-M   'P 1'
#
loop_
_entity.id
_entity.type
_entity.pdbx_description
1 polymer ?
#
loop_
_entity_poly.entity_id
_entity_poly.type
_entity_poly.pdbx_seq_one_letter_code
_entity_poly.pdbx_strand_id
1 'polypeptide(L)'
;MVPTVVPLCGESPRAADAAATSSCSTACWPTSREKTPLIVPNSSGQADTTTSQQALNVPAARYGERVTTEPIPIARIGAFARWVARTPWPVFTLGMLQADIIGALFVLGFLRFGLPPEDRIQLQDLPVFNLAIFLGYLFISFTIGAYLALRLLIPVIRWQRRDTLLSKSDPAITELARVRALKMPFYRTLISVTNWFLGSIVFIVASWPVASKSAPVVLVATALGATATAIIGYLQSERVLRPVAVAALRGGVPENFRAPGVILRQVLTWVLSTGVPVLAIVLALVASKFSILTASADRLITPLLLLAIAALVIGLSSTVLVAMSIADPLRQLRWALGEVQRGNYNAHMQIYDASELGLLQAGFNDMVRELAERQRLRDLFGRYVGEDVARRALERGTELGGQERDVAVLFVDLVGSTHLASTIPAGDVVNLLNEFFRVIVDTVNRHGGFVNKFQGDAALAIFGAPIEHPDASGGALAASRELHDELLSVLGSDIEFGIGVSAGRAIAGHIGAQARFEYTVIGDPVNEAARLTELAKLEEGHVLASAIAVSGALDAEALSWDVGEIVELRGRTVPTQLARPMNLVLPRDLAREAESDVTG
;
A
#
# COMPACT_ATOMS: atom_id res chain seq x y z
N MET A 1 -11.51 19.31 -36.81
CA MET A 1 -10.74 20.46 -36.25
C MET A 1 -9.66 19.91 -35.35
N VAL A 2 -8.44 20.45 -35.43
CA VAL A 2 -7.26 20.04 -34.65
C VAL A 2 -6.42 21.27 -34.35
N PRO A 3 -6.05 21.54 -33.08
CA PRO A 3 -4.88 22.34 -32.72
C PRO A 3 -3.71 21.35 -32.47
N THR A 4 -2.67 21.28 -33.30
CA THR A 4 -1.64 22.30 -33.54
C THR A 4 -0.81 22.58 -32.28
N VAL A 5 0.28 21.83 -32.13
CA VAL A 5 1.33 22.04 -31.12
C VAL A 5 2.48 22.78 -31.80
N VAL A 6 3.04 23.80 -31.13
CA VAL A 6 4.22 24.54 -31.59
C VAL A 6 5.40 24.24 -30.65
N PRO A 7 6.51 23.68 -31.15
CA PRO A 7 7.75 23.55 -30.40
C PRO A 7 8.69 24.73 -30.67
N LEU A 8 9.50 25.10 -29.67
CA LEU A 8 10.69 25.94 -29.87
C LEU A 8 11.89 25.37 -29.11
N CYS A 9 13.00 25.23 -29.83
CA CYS A 9 14.33 24.97 -29.27
C CYS A 9 15.09 26.29 -29.08
N GLY A 10 16.16 26.26 -28.29
CA GLY A 10 17.05 27.38 -27.98
C GLY A 10 17.86 27.02 -26.74
N GLU A 11 18.86 26.16 -26.86
CA GLU A 11 20.25 26.50 -27.18
C GLU A 11 20.98 27.25 -26.06
N SER A 12 22.11 26.70 -25.64
CA SER A 12 23.03 27.29 -24.67
C SER A 12 24.35 27.68 -25.35
N PRO A 13 25.03 28.72 -24.86
CA PRO A 13 26.47 28.88 -25.00
C PRO A 13 27.23 28.49 -23.73
N ARG A 14 28.51 28.15 -23.89
CA ARG A 14 29.54 28.03 -22.83
C ARG A 14 30.60 29.13 -23.05
N ALA A 15 31.52 29.24 -22.07
CA ALA A 15 32.82 29.93 -22.12
C ALA A 15 32.81 31.48 -21.90
N ALA A 16 33.88 32.13 -21.40
CA ALA A 16 35.01 31.69 -20.54
C ALA A 16 35.87 32.90 -20.06
N ASP A 17 36.74 32.63 -19.07
CA ASP A 17 38.04 33.27 -18.75
C ASP A 17 38.20 34.68 -18.13
N ALA A 18 39.37 34.86 -17.50
CA ALA A 18 39.98 36.05 -16.84
C ALA A 18 39.30 36.57 -15.53
N ALA A 19 39.92 36.68 -14.34
CA ALA A 19 41.30 36.85 -13.86
C ALA A 19 41.93 38.23 -14.17
N ALA A 20 42.65 38.96 -13.30
CA ALA A 20 42.95 38.91 -11.85
C ALA A 20 43.54 40.31 -11.43
N THR A 21 44.09 40.67 -10.25
CA THR A 21 44.47 40.01 -8.96
C THR A 21 44.70 41.12 -7.89
N SER A 22 44.50 40.89 -6.58
CA SER A 22 45.29 41.58 -5.52
C SER A 22 45.35 40.83 -4.17
N SER A 23 46.54 40.80 -3.59
CA SER A 23 46.99 40.23 -2.30
C SER A 23 47.19 41.36 -1.24
N CYS A 24 47.55 41.17 0.03
CA CYS A 24 47.45 40.10 1.07
C CYS A 24 48.13 40.66 2.36
N SER A 25 47.73 40.26 3.57
CA SER A 25 48.54 40.40 4.81
C SER A 25 48.12 39.40 5.90
N THR A 26 49.03 39.04 6.83
CA THR A 26 49.01 37.73 7.51
C THR A 26 49.57 37.69 8.96
N ALA A 27 48.92 36.94 9.86
CA ALA A 27 49.48 36.24 11.04
C ALA A 27 48.45 35.13 11.47
N CYS A 28 48.70 33.84 11.77
CA CYS A 28 49.83 33.04 12.31
C CYS A 28 50.03 33.24 13.83
N TRP A 29 50.07 32.23 14.73
CA TRP A 29 50.18 30.73 14.71
C TRP A 29 49.31 30.12 15.87
N PRO A 30 49.26 28.79 16.21
CA PRO A 30 49.85 27.57 15.62
C PRO A 30 48.84 26.39 15.38
N THR A 31 49.35 25.23 14.94
CA THR A 31 48.59 23.98 14.64
C THR A 31 48.85 22.84 15.63
N SER A 32 47.87 21.96 15.84
CA SER A 32 48.08 20.55 16.27
C SER A 32 47.38 19.59 15.29
N ARG A 33 47.79 18.31 15.29
CA ARG A 33 47.21 17.23 14.47
C ARG A 33 46.65 16.14 15.38
N GLU A 34 45.50 15.58 15.04
CA GLU A 34 45.11 14.26 15.51
C GLU A 34 44.45 13.44 14.37
N LYS A 35 44.44 12.11 14.51
CA LYS A 35 44.13 11.17 13.43
C LYS A 35 42.97 10.26 13.79
N THR A 36 42.01 10.12 12.88
CA THR A 36 40.97 9.08 12.92
C THR A 36 41.58 7.70 12.63
N PRO A 37 41.34 6.66 13.47
CA PRO A 37 41.65 5.28 13.13
C PRO A 37 40.42 4.52 12.61
N LEU A 38 40.55 3.84 11.47
CA LEU A 38 39.65 2.73 11.13
C LEU A 38 40.06 1.50 11.94
N ILE A 39 39.08 0.70 12.39
CA ILE A 39 39.34 -0.56 13.09
C ILE A 39 39.06 -1.74 12.14
N VAL A 40 40.09 -2.58 11.94
CA VAL A 40 39.97 -3.89 11.30
C VAL A 40 40.47 -4.93 12.32
N PRO A 41 39.66 -5.92 12.73
CA PRO A 41 40.10 -6.96 13.64
C PRO A 41 40.93 -8.01 12.90
N ASN A 42 42.10 -8.36 13.45
CA ASN A 42 42.87 -9.55 13.07
C ASN A 42 43.07 -10.45 14.30
N SER A 43 43.54 -11.68 14.08
CA SER A 43 43.31 -12.83 14.96
C SER A 43 44.49 -13.23 15.86
N SER A 44 44.17 -14.14 16.79
CA SER A 44 45.06 -15.03 17.57
C SER A 44 45.83 -14.44 18.77
N GLY A 45 45.99 -15.27 19.83
CA GLY A 45 46.84 -14.96 21.00
C GLY A 45 46.28 -15.46 22.34
N GLN A 46 46.94 -16.45 22.93
CA GLN A 46 46.76 -16.97 24.31
C GLN A 46 47.29 -15.98 25.38
N ALA A 47 47.18 -16.18 26.71
CA ALA A 47 46.16 -16.78 27.60
C ALA A 47 46.72 -16.74 29.05
N ASP A 48 45.92 -16.40 30.06
CA ASP A 48 46.06 -16.80 31.49
C ASP A 48 44.86 -16.21 32.29
N THR A 49 44.05 -16.99 33.03
CA THR A 49 44.20 -17.44 34.44
C THR A 49 44.36 -16.28 35.45
N THR A 50 43.61 -16.18 36.57
CA THR A 50 43.03 -17.23 37.43
C THR A 50 41.84 -16.72 38.30
N THR A 51 40.84 -17.57 38.61
CA THR A 51 39.87 -17.50 39.77
C THR A 51 38.93 -16.27 39.87
N SER A 52 37.64 -16.35 40.26
CA SER A 52 36.96 -17.33 41.14
C SER A 52 35.46 -17.59 40.83
N GLN A 53 35.05 -18.83 41.12
CA GLN A 53 33.72 -19.38 41.48
C GLN A 53 32.56 -18.36 41.68
N GLN A 54 31.33 -18.58 41.19
CA GLN A 54 30.46 -19.75 41.43
C GLN A 54 29.55 -20.09 40.23
N ALA A 55 28.87 -21.25 40.27
CA ALA A 55 28.17 -21.84 39.13
C ALA A 55 26.68 -22.14 39.37
N LEU A 56 25.87 -22.04 38.30
CA LEU A 56 24.51 -22.55 38.20
C LEU A 56 24.45 -23.60 37.08
N ASN A 57 24.02 -24.82 37.40
CA ASN A 57 24.06 -25.95 36.48
C ASN A 57 22.96 -25.87 35.41
N VAL A 58 23.35 -25.99 34.14
CA VAL A 58 22.47 -26.35 33.02
C VAL A 58 23.13 -27.49 32.24
N PRO A 59 22.46 -28.64 32.02
CA PRO A 59 23.10 -29.80 31.38
C PRO A 59 23.33 -29.56 29.88
N ALA A 60 24.57 -29.71 29.43
CA ALA A 60 24.94 -29.55 28.02
C ALA A 60 24.39 -30.70 27.16
N ALA A 61 23.50 -30.38 26.22
CA ALA A 61 23.09 -31.29 25.16
C ALA A 61 24.27 -31.55 24.20
N ARG A 62 24.49 -32.83 23.83
CA ARG A 62 25.65 -33.23 23.02
C ARG A 62 25.49 -32.78 21.56
N TYR A 63 26.44 -32.00 21.05
CA TYR A 63 26.63 -31.87 19.60
C TYR A 63 27.08 -33.22 19.03
N GLY A 64 26.24 -33.85 18.22
CA GLY A 64 26.50 -35.20 17.71
C GLY A 64 25.40 -35.82 16.86
N GLU A 65 24.49 -35.02 16.28
CA GLU A 65 23.50 -35.56 15.34
C GLU A 65 24.19 -36.03 14.06
N ARG A 66 24.27 -37.36 13.90
CA ARG A 66 24.37 -37.97 12.58
C ARG A 66 23.12 -37.57 11.79
N VAL A 67 23.27 -37.28 10.49
CA VAL A 67 22.12 -37.11 9.60
C VAL A 67 21.43 -38.46 9.41
N THR A 68 20.53 -38.80 10.33
CA THR A 68 19.61 -39.92 10.19
C THR A 68 18.54 -39.54 9.18
N THR A 69 18.43 -40.30 8.11
CA THR A 69 17.29 -40.21 7.19
C THR A 69 16.06 -40.80 7.87
N GLU A 70 15.39 -40.03 8.74
CA GLU A 70 14.11 -40.42 9.33
C GLU A 70 13.13 -40.82 8.22
N PRO A 71 12.44 -41.98 8.33
CA PRO A 71 11.36 -42.30 7.42
C PRO A 71 10.24 -41.27 7.60
N ILE A 72 9.84 -40.60 6.52
CA ILE A 72 8.85 -39.51 6.55
C ILE A 72 7.56 -40.04 7.20
N PRO A 73 7.17 -39.58 8.40
CA PRO A 73 6.06 -40.20 9.13
C PRO A 73 4.76 -40.00 8.36
N ILE A 74 4.01 -41.09 8.19
CA ILE A 74 2.84 -41.20 7.28
C ILE A 74 1.79 -40.10 7.57
N ALA A 75 1.67 -39.66 8.83
CA ALA A 75 0.83 -38.53 9.23
C ALA A 75 1.19 -37.21 8.52
N ARG A 76 2.48 -36.90 8.30
CA ARG A 76 2.92 -35.72 7.53
C ARG A 76 2.51 -35.83 6.05
N ILE A 77 2.53 -37.04 5.48
CA ILE A 77 2.10 -37.32 4.09
C ILE A 77 0.58 -37.14 3.97
N GLY A 78 -0.20 -37.73 4.88
CA GLY A 78 -1.66 -37.57 4.93
C GLY A 78 -2.14 -36.14 5.21
N ALA A 79 -1.38 -35.35 5.97
CA ALA A 79 -1.62 -33.91 6.12
C ALA A 79 -1.32 -33.14 4.82
N PHE A 80 -0.19 -33.43 4.16
CA PHE A 80 0.16 -32.80 2.89
C PHE A 80 -0.84 -33.13 1.76
N ALA A 81 -1.23 -34.40 1.61
CA ALA A 81 -2.21 -34.82 0.61
C ALA A 81 -3.58 -34.13 0.79
N ARG A 82 -4.07 -34.00 2.03
CA ARG A 82 -5.31 -33.27 2.35
C ARG A 82 -5.21 -31.76 2.11
N TRP A 83 -4.02 -31.17 2.25
CA TRP A 83 -3.77 -29.79 1.85
C TRP A 83 -3.79 -29.64 0.32
N VAL A 84 -3.05 -30.49 -0.42
CA VAL A 84 -3.04 -30.48 -1.89
C VAL A 84 -4.45 -30.66 -2.46
N ALA A 85 -5.25 -31.57 -1.91
CA ALA A 85 -6.65 -31.80 -2.31
C ALA A 85 -7.57 -30.57 -2.17
N ARG A 86 -7.20 -29.56 -1.37
CA ARG A 86 -7.95 -28.31 -1.15
C ARG A 86 -7.39 -27.10 -1.92
N THR A 87 -6.32 -27.30 -2.70
CA THR A 87 -5.67 -26.27 -3.52
C THR A 87 -6.01 -26.45 -5.00
N PRO A 88 -5.74 -25.49 -5.91
CA PRO A 88 -5.98 -25.68 -7.34
C PRO A 88 -5.12 -26.76 -8.03
N TRP A 89 -4.08 -27.31 -7.38
CA TRP A 89 -3.11 -28.22 -8.02
C TRP A 89 -3.68 -29.54 -8.61
N PRO A 90 -4.70 -30.20 -8.01
CA PRO A 90 -5.34 -31.36 -8.63
C PRO A 90 -6.15 -30.97 -9.88
N VAL A 91 -6.92 -29.88 -9.80
CA VAL A 91 -7.72 -29.35 -10.94
C VAL A 91 -6.80 -28.91 -12.08
N PHE A 92 -5.64 -28.34 -11.76
CA PHE A 92 -4.61 -27.96 -12.73
C PHE A 92 -4.04 -29.19 -13.46
N THR A 93 -3.64 -30.24 -12.71
CA THR A 93 -3.11 -31.48 -13.28
C THR A 93 -4.16 -32.25 -14.10
N LEU A 94 -5.40 -32.31 -13.63
CA LEU A 94 -6.52 -32.93 -14.37
C LEU A 94 -6.87 -32.13 -15.62
N GLY A 95 -6.84 -30.79 -15.56
CA GLY A 95 -7.05 -29.91 -16.71
C GLY A 95 -5.99 -30.08 -17.79
N MET A 96 -4.70 -30.17 -17.42
CA MET A 96 -3.63 -30.51 -18.36
C MET A 96 -3.96 -31.79 -19.16
N LEU A 97 -4.25 -32.88 -18.46
CA LEU A 97 -4.59 -34.16 -19.07
C LEU A 97 -5.88 -34.09 -19.90
N GLN A 98 -6.89 -33.35 -19.46
CA GLN A 98 -8.12 -33.08 -20.22
C GLN A 98 -7.80 -32.33 -21.53
N ALA A 99 -6.96 -31.30 -21.51
CA ALA A 99 -6.62 -30.52 -22.69
C ALA A 99 -5.86 -31.36 -23.73
N ASP A 100 -4.86 -32.15 -23.28
CA ASP A 100 -4.10 -33.03 -24.17
C ASP A 100 -4.97 -34.20 -24.72
N ILE A 101 -5.96 -34.69 -23.96
CA ILE A 101 -6.98 -35.63 -24.46
C ILE A 101 -7.91 -34.98 -25.50
N ILE A 102 -8.40 -33.75 -25.25
CA ILE A 102 -9.25 -33.02 -26.21
C ILE A 102 -8.51 -32.82 -27.52
N GLY A 103 -7.22 -32.46 -27.48
CA GLY A 103 -6.36 -32.37 -28.66
C GLY A 103 -6.25 -33.69 -29.41
N ALA A 104 -5.93 -34.79 -28.71
CA ALA A 104 -5.82 -36.12 -29.30
C ALA A 104 -7.13 -36.57 -29.95
N LEU A 105 -8.28 -36.34 -29.30
CA LEU A 105 -9.61 -36.63 -29.82
C LEU A 105 -9.97 -35.73 -31.03
N PHE A 106 -9.53 -34.47 -31.05
CA PHE A 106 -9.74 -33.58 -32.20
C PHE A 106 -8.95 -34.05 -33.42
N VAL A 107 -7.67 -34.42 -33.27
CA VAL A 107 -6.84 -34.93 -34.37
C VAL A 107 -7.34 -36.29 -34.86
N LEU A 108 -7.54 -37.25 -33.97
CA LEU A 108 -8.04 -38.59 -34.35
C LEU A 108 -9.47 -38.52 -34.90
N GLY A 109 -10.31 -37.63 -34.36
CA GLY A 109 -11.65 -37.36 -34.89
C GLY A 109 -11.63 -36.75 -36.29
N PHE A 110 -10.73 -35.80 -36.56
CA PHE A 110 -10.53 -35.26 -37.90
C PHE A 110 -10.06 -36.33 -38.89
N LEU A 111 -9.01 -37.10 -38.52
CA LEU A 111 -8.47 -38.17 -39.37
C LEU A 111 -9.45 -39.34 -39.62
N ARG A 112 -10.41 -39.56 -38.71
CA ARG A 112 -11.42 -40.63 -38.82
C ARG A 112 -12.76 -40.20 -39.43
N PHE A 113 -13.17 -38.95 -39.26
CA PHE A 113 -14.51 -38.46 -39.64
C PHE A 113 -14.50 -37.20 -40.51
N GLY A 114 -13.52 -36.31 -40.32
CA GLY A 114 -13.35 -35.09 -41.12
C GLY A 114 -12.79 -35.36 -42.52
N LEU A 115 -12.00 -36.41 -42.69
CA LEU A 115 -11.56 -36.88 -44.00
C LEU A 115 -12.65 -37.72 -44.72
N PRO A 116 -12.71 -37.65 -46.07
CA PRO A 116 -13.52 -38.55 -46.90
C PRO A 116 -13.23 -40.03 -46.61
N PRO A 117 -14.21 -40.95 -46.82
CA PRO A 117 -14.09 -42.38 -46.52
C PRO A 117 -12.79 -43.05 -46.98
N GLU A 118 -12.24 -42.61 -48.11
CA GLU A 118 -11.08 -43.15 -48.82
C GLU A 118 -9.73 -42.72 -48.22
N ASP A 119 -9.68 -41.52 -47.61
CA ASP A 119 -8.46 -40.90 -47.09
C ASP A 119 -8.31 -41.03 -45.56
N ARG A 120 -9.24 -41.73 -44.90
CA ARG A 120 -9.29 -41.89 -43.43
C ARG A 120 -8.15 -42.76 -42.90
N ILE A 121 -7.61 -42.35 -41.76
CA ILE A 121 -6.58 -43.12 -41.05
C ILE A 121 -7.19 -43.70 -39.78
N GLN A 122 -7.27 -45.03 -39.71
CA GLN A 122 -7.71 -45.74 -38.51
C GLN A 122 -6.49 -46.39 -37.84
N LEU A 123 -6.41 -46.29 -36.50
CA LEU A 123 -5.28 -46.84 -35.73
C LEU A 123 -5.15 -48.37 -35.86
N GLN A 124 -6.25 -49.06 -36.18
CA GLN A 124 -6.31 -50.51 -36.40
C GLN A 124 -5.70 -50.96 -37.74
N ASP A 125 -5.57 -50.04 -38.71
CA ASP A 125 -5.04 -50.33 -40.05
C ASP A 125 -3.50 -50.19 -40.08
N LEU A 126 -2.90 -49.71 -38.99
CA LEU A 126 -1.46 -49.52 -38.84
C LEU A 126 -0.75 -50.84 -38.49
N PRO A 127 0.49 -51.07 -38.97
CA PRO A 127 1.30 -52.21 -38.55
C PRO A 127 1.47 -52.23 -37.02
N VAL A 128 1.19 -53.37 -36.39
CA VAL A 128 1.19 -53.53 -34.91
C VAL A 128 2.50 -53.06 -34.28
N PHE A 129 3.63 -53.28 -34.94
CA PHE A 129 4.96 -52.80 -34.52
C PHE A 129 5.05 -51.25 -34.49
N ASN A 130 4.57 -50.58 -35.53
CA ASN A 130 4.54 -49.12 -35.62
C ASN A 130 3.58 -48.52 -34.57
N LEU A 131 2.42 -49.15 -34.37
CA LEU A 131 1.47 -48.77 -33.32
C LEU A 131 2.07 -48.94 -31.92
N ALA A 132 2.79 -50.03 -31.66
CA ALA A 132 3.49 -50.25 -30.39
C ALA A 132 4.60 -49.22 -30.14
N ILE A 133 5.38 -48.84 -31.17
CA ILE A 133 6.37 -47.76 -31.09
C ILE A 133 5.69 -46.42 -30.75
N PHE A 134 4.59 -46.08 -31.43
CA PHE A 134 3.87 -44.84 -31.19
C PHE A 134 3.28 -44.78 -29.76
N LEU A 135 2.64 -45.85 -29.30
CA LEU A 135 2.10 -45.93 -27.93
C LEU A 135 3.19 -45.90 -26.86
N GLY A 136 4.32 -46.59 -27.08
CA GLY A 136 5.48 -46.55 -26.19
C GLY A 136 6.12 -45.15 -26.12
N TYR A 137 6.25 -44.48 -27.27
CA TYR A 137 6.69 -43.09 -27.33
C TYR A 137 5.74 -42.17 -26.54
N LEU A 138 4.42 -42.27 -26.73
CA LEU A 138 3.46 -41.46 -25.99
C LEU A 138 3.60 -41.66 -24.47
N PHE A 139 3.68 -42.91 -24.01
CA PHE A 139 3.86 -43.21 -22.59
C PHE A 139 5.14 -42.57 -22.01
N ILE A 140 6.27 -42.70 -22.71
CA ILE A 140 7.54 -42.10 -22.29
C ILE A 140 7.45 -40.57 -22.28
N SER A 141 6.91 -39.96 -23.34
CA SER A 141 6.87 -38.50 -23.50
C SER A 141 5.92 -37.83 -22.51
N PHE A 142 4.72 -38.40 -22.27
CA PHE A 142 3.84 -37.94 -21.19
C PHE A 142 4.48 -38.11 -19.81
N THR A 143 5.21 -39.19 -19.55
CA THR A 143 5.94 -39.39 -18.28
C THR A 143 7.00 -38.32 -18.06
N ILE A 144 7.80 -38.01 -19.09
CA ILE A 144 8.82 -36.94 -19.04
C ILE A 144 8.16 -35.57 -18.86
N GLY A 145 7.09 -35.28 -19.61
CA GLY A 145 6.33 -34.03 -19.49
C GLY A 145 5.76 -33.81 -18.09
N ALA A 146 5.16 -34.86 -17.50
CA ALA A 146 4.65 -34.83 -16.13
C ALA A 146 5.76 -34.62 -15.09
N TYR A 147 6.90 -35.30 -15.24
CA TYR A 147 8.07 -35.11 -14.37
C TYR A 147 8.61 -33.66 -14.43
N LEU A 148 8.76 -33.10 -15.64
CA LEU A 148 9.21 -31.72 -15.83
C LEU A 148 8.23 -30.70 -15.24
N ALA A 149 6.92 -30.88 -15.49
CA ALA A 149 5.88 -30.05 -14.93
C ALA A 149 5.88 -30.09 -13.39
N LEU A 150 5.99 -31.29 -12.79
CA LEU A 150 6.06 -31.48 -11.34
C LEU A 150 7.33 -30.82 -10.73
N ARG A 151 8.49 -30.94 -11.40
CA ARG A 151 9.74 -30.30 -10.98
C ARG A 151 9.62 -28.77 -10.92
N LEU A 152 8.87 -28.16 -11.85
CA LEU A 152 8.57 -26.73 -11.87
C LEU A 152 7.53 -26.33 -10.81
N LEU A 153 6.57 -27.22 -10.51
CA LEU A 153 5.50 -27.02 -9.52
C LEU A 153 6.00 -27.05 -8.07
N ILE A 154 6.95 -27.94 -7.76
CA ILE A 154 7.43 -28.20 -6.39
C ILE A 154 7.89 -26.93 -5.63
N PRO A 155 8.69 -26.00 -6.21
CA PRO A 155 9.03 -24.74 -5.57
C PRO A 155 7.81 -23.89 -5.20
N VAL A 156 6.82 -23.80 -6.10
CA VAL A 156 5.61 -22.99 -5.89
C VAL A 156 4.72 -23.59 -4.81
N ILE A 157 4.52 -24.92 -4.82
CA ILE A 157 3.83 -25.66 -3.77
C ILE A 157 4.51 -25.46 -2.39
N ARG A 158 5.84 -25.52 -2.34
CA ARG A 158 6.61 -25.31 -1.10
C ARG A 158 6.48 -23.89 -0.57
N TRP A 159 6.51 -22.89 -1.45
CA TRP A 159 6.29 -21.49 -1.08
C TRP A 159 4.86 -21.25 -0.58
N GLN A 160 3.82 -21.62 -1.35
CA GLN A 160 2.42 -21.42 -0.96
C GLN A 160 2.11 -22.04 0.41
N ARG A 161 2.66 -23.23 0.69
CA ARG A 161 2.50 -23.88 1.99
C ARG A 161 3.25 -23.17 3.14
N ARG A 162 4.41 -22.55 2.88
CA ARG A 162 5.18 -21.76 3.86
C ARG A 162 4.54 -20.41 4.16
N ASP A 163 4.04 -19.75 3.13
CA ASP A 163 3.29 -18.48 3.19
C ASP A 163 2.05 -18.64 4.10
N THR A 164 1.28 -19.72 3.87
CA THR A 164 0.14 -20.14 4.72
C THR A 164 0.54 -20.43 6.20
N LEU A 165 1.82 -20.61 6.49
CA LEU A 165 2.35 -20.93 7.83
C LEU A 165 3.16 -19.77 8.45
N LEU A 166 3.16 -18.58 7.84
CA LEU A 166 3.86 -17.37 8.32
C LEU A 166 5.37 -17.57 8.64
N SER A 167 5.99 -18.59 8.04
CA SER A 167 7.40 -18.91 8.34
C SER A 167 8.34 -17.91 7.69
N LYS A 168 9.18 -17.22 8.48
CA LYS A 168 10.27 -16.35 7.99
C LYS A 168 11.03 -17.06 6.86
N SER A 169 10.97 -16.49 5.67
CA SER A 169 11.47 -17.09 4.43
C SER A 169 12.52 -16.20 3.79
N ASP A 170 13.53 -16.83 3.20
CA ASP A 170 14.53 -16.17 2.35
C ASP A 170 13.81 -15.37 1.22
N PRO A 171 14.05 -14.06 1.10
CA PRO A 171 13.48 -13.23 0.04
C PRO A 171 13.76 -13.76 -1.37
N ALA A 172 14.97 -14.27 -1.63
CA ALA A 172 15.36 -14.75 -2.97
C ALA A 172 14.61 -16.03 -3.36
N ILE A 173 14.42 -16.96 -2.42
CA ILE A 173 13.61 -18.17 -2.64
C ILE A 173 12.13 -17.83 -2.80
N THR A 174 11.65 -16.83 -2.05
CA THR A 174 10.27 -16.33 -2.12
C THR A 174 9.99 -15.72 -3.49
N GLU A 175 10.86 -14.83 -3.95
CA GLU A 175 10.74 -14.16 -5.25
C GLU A 175 10.83 -15.14 -6.43
N LEU A 176 11.79 -16.07 -6.37
CA LEU A 176 11.91 -17.15 -7.37
C LEU A 176 10.65 -18.02 -7.44
N ALA A 177 9.96 -18.25 -6.33
CA ALA A 177 8.70 -18.99 -6.30
C ALA A 177 7.53 -18.16 -6.86
N ARG A 178 7.43 -16.87 -6.53
CA ARG A 178 6.43 -15.94 -7.11
C ARG A 178 6.54 -15.85 -8.62
N VAL A 179 7.75 -15.60 -9.14
CA VAL A 179 8.02 -15.53 -10.59
C VAL A 179 7.71 -16.86 -11.30
N ARG A 180 7.98 -18.01 -10.66
CA ARG A 180 7.61 -19.33 -11.20
C ARG A 180 6.10 -19.57 -11.18
N ALA A 181 5.38 -19.15 -10.14
CA ALA A 181 3.92 -19.26 -10.08
C ALA A 181 3.26 -18.54 -11.26
N LEU A 182 3.68 -17.30 -11.51
CA LEU A 182 3.15 -16.45 -12.58
C LEU A 182 3.54 -16.95 -13.99
N LYS A 183 4.74 -17.52 -14.16
CA LYS A 183 5.22 -18.07 -15.45
C LYS A 183 4.77 -19.52 -15.71
N MET A 184 4.09 -20.19 -14.78
CA MET A 184 3.70 -21.60 -14.91
C MET A 184 2.80 -21.92 -16.13
N PRO A 185 1.80 -21.10 -16.51
CA PRO A 185 1.00 -21.33 -17.74
C PRO A 185 1.85 -21.35 -19.01
N PHE A 186 2.88 -20.50 -19.09
CA PHE A 186 3.82 -20.47 -20.21
C PHE A 186 4.67 -21.75 -20.26
N TYR A 187 5.25 -22.16 -19.13
CA TYR A 187 6.04 -23.40 -19.08
C TYR A 187 5.21 -24.66 -19.41
N ARG A 188 3.95 -24.75 -18.94
CA ARG A 188 3.02 -25.82 -19.36
C ARG A 188 2.85 -25.85 -20.88
N THR A 189 2.68 -24.68 -21.48
CA THR A 189 2.38 -24.54 -22.90
C THR A 189 3.59 -24.93 -23.75
N LEU A 190 4.80 -24.54 -23.34
CA LEU A 190 6.04 -24.97 -23.99
C LEU A 190 6.20 -26.50 -23.93
N ILE A 191 5.99 -27.13 -22.77
CA ILE A 191 6.07 -28.59 -22.61
C ILE A 191 5.06 -29.30 -23.52
N SER A 192 3.80 -28.83 -23.58
CA SER A 192 2.77 -29.40 -24.45
C SER A 192 3.13 -29.24 -25.93
N VAL A 193 3.57 -28.05 -26.39
CA VAL A 193 4.00 -27.82 -27.77
C VAL A 193 5.18 -28.73 -28.16
N THR A 194 6.18 -28.90 -27.30
CA THR A 194 7.31 -29.81 -27.57
C THR A 194 6.87 -31.28 -27.64
N ASN A 195 5.98 -31.72 -26.74
CA ASN A 195 5.42 -33.07 -26.76
C ASN A 195 4.63 -33.32 -28.07
N TRP A 196 3.78 -32.37 -28.46
CA TRP A 196 2.99 -32.45 -29.69
C TRP A 196 3.83 -32.44 -30.97
N PHE A 197 4.87 -31.61 -31.04
CA PHE A 197 5.78 -31.56 -32.19
C PHE A 197 6.50 -32.90 -32.40
N LEU A 198 7.08 -33.46 -31.33
CA LEU A 198 7.75 -34.75 -31.37
C LEU A 198 6.76 -35.90 -31.65
N GLY A 199 5.58 -35.89 -31.03
CA GLY A 199 4.52 -36.87 -31.26
C GLY A 199 3.98 -36.84 -32.69
N SER A 200 3.89 -35.66 -33.32
CA SER A 200 3.55 -35.53 -34.75
C SER A 200 4.57 -36.24 -35.63
N ILE A 201 5.87 -36.05 -35.37
CA ILE A 201 6.94 -36.69 -36.15
C ILE A 201 6.84 -38.21 -36.02
N VAL A 202 6.72 -38.73 -34.80
CA VAL A 202 6.60 -40.19 -34.56
C VAL A 202 5.33 -40.76 -35.19
N PHE A 203 4.19 -40.04 -35.13
CA PHE A 203 2.94 -40.49 -35.75
C PHE A 203 3.01 -40.53 -37.28
N ILE A 204 3.64 -39.54 -37.92
CA ILE A 204 3.83 -39.51 -39.38
C ILE A 204 4.73 -40.67 -39.82
N VAL A 205 5.84 -40.93 -39.10
CA VAL A 205 6.72 -42.08 -39.39
C VAL A 205 6.00 -43.42 -39.16
N ALA A 206 5.22 -43.55 -38.09
CA ALA A 206 4.45 -44.76 -37.79
C ALA A 206 3.34 -45.04 -38.82
N SER A 207 2.69 -43.99 -39.35
CA SER A 207 1.61 -44.10 -40.35
C SER A 207 2.10 -44.16 -41.80
N TRP A 208 3.38 -43.85 -42.07
CA TRP A 208 3.96 -43.80 -43.42
C TRP A 208 3.64 -44.99 -44.33
N PRO A 209 3.69 -46.27 -43.89
CA PRO A 209 3.42 -47.41 -44.78
C PRO A 209 1.98 -47.49 -45.30
N VAL A 210 1.04 -46.83 -44.63
CA VAL A 210 -0.41 -46.89 -44.91
C VAL A 210 -0.91 -45.55 -45.47
N ALA A 211 -0.37 -44.43 -45.00
CA ALA A 211 -0.89 -43.09 -45.21
C ALA A 211 0.13 -42.08 -45.77
N SER A 212 1.17 -42.53 -46.48
CA SER A 212 2.21 -41.68 -47.07
C SER A 212 1.68 -40.52 -47.92
N LYS A 213 0.64 -40.74 -48.74
CA LYS A 213 -0.04 -39.67 -49.51
C LYS A 213 -0.70 -38.63 -48.60
N SER A 214 -1.31 -39.07 -47.51
CA SER A 214 -2.00 -38.23 -46.52
C SER A 214 -1.04 -37.57 -45.53
N ALA A 215 0.27 -37.87 -45.55
CA ALA A 215 1.24 -37.34 -44.60
C ALA A 215 1.26 -35.78 -44.47
N PRO A 216 1.09 -34.98 -45.55
CA PRO A 216 0.93 -33.53 -45.43
C PRO A 216 -0.34 -33.13 -44.67
N VAL A 217 -1.44 -33.85 -44.89
CA VAL A 217 -2.73 -33.63 -44.22
C VAL A 217 -2.65 -34.03 -42.74
N VAL A 218 -1.91 -35.11 -42.43
CA VAL A 218 -1.60 -35.51 -41.05
C VAL A 218 -0.78 -34.43 -40.33
N LEU A 219 0.31 -33.94 -40.95
CA LEU A 219 1.16 -32.89 -40.38
C LEU A 219 0.38 -31.60 -40.09
N VAL A 220 -0.55 -31.25 -40.98
CA VAL A 220 -1.48 -30.13 -40.75
C VAL A 220 -2.42 -30.43 -39.59
N ALA A 221 -3.10 -31.58 -39.59
CA ALA A 221 -4.05 -31.94 -38.54
C ALA A 221 -3.39 -31.99 -37.15
N THR A 222 -2.20 -32.56 -37.03
CA THR A 222 -1.44 -32.59 -35.77
C THR A 222 -0.95 -31.20 -35.36
N ALA A 223 -0.49 -30.35 -36.28
CA ALA A 223 -0.09 -28.99 -35.96
C ALA A 223 -1.26 -28.12 -35.48
N LEU A 224 -2.45 -28.28 -36.07
CA LEU A 224 -3.68 -27.62 -35.64
C LEU A 224 -4.15 -28.14 -34.27
N GLY A 225 -4.12 -29.46 -34.04
CA GLY A 225 -4.41 -30.06 -32.73
C GLY A 225 -3.42 -29.66 -31.63
N ALA A 226 -2.13 -29.58 -31.95
CA ALA A 226 -1.08 -29.06 -31.08
C ALA A 226 -1.35 -27.60 -30.68
N THR A 227 -1.66 -26.76 -31.67
CA THR A 227 -1.99 -25.34 -31.48
C THR A 227 -3.22 -25.19 -30.59
N ALA A 228 -4.29 -25.95 -30.86
CA ALA A 228 -5.50 -25.94 -30.04
C ALA A 228 -5.22 -26.38 -28.60
N THR A 229 -4.45 -27.46 -28.40
CA THR A 229 -4.08 -27.99 -27.08
C THR A 229 -3.21 -27.05 -26.28
N ALA A 230 -2.26 -26.38 -26.94
CA ALA A 230 -1.42 -25.34 -26.36
C ALA A 230 -2.29 -24.20 -25.82
N ILE A 231 -3.20 -23.67 -26.64
CA ILE A 231 -4.07 -22.54 -26.28
C ILE A 231 -5.09 -22.90 -25.20
N ILE A 232 -5.82 -24.02 -25.35
CA ILE A 232 -6.83 -24.47 -24.39
C ILE A 232 -6.19 -24.66 -23.01
N GLY A 233 -5.08 -25.40 -22.93
CA GLY A 233 -4.41 -25.64 -21.67
C GLY A 233 -3.64 -24.42 -21.12
N TYR A 234 -3.26 -23.44 -21.96
CA TYR A 234 -2.77 -22.13 -21.51
C TYR A 234 -3.87 -21.36 -20.76
N LEU A 235 -5.03 -21.16 -21.41
CA LEU A 235 -6.17 -20.42 -20.86
C LEU A 235 -6.74 -21.12 -19.61
N GLN A 236 -6.78 -22.46 -19.60
CA GLN A 236 -7.18 -23.24 -18.42
C GLN A 236 -6.14 -23.13 -17.29
N SER A 237 -4.84 -23.16 -17.60
CA SER A 237 -3.77 -22.94 -16.61
C SER A 237 -3.88 -21.56 -15.97
N GLU A 238 -4.09 -20.52 -16.77
CA GLU A 238 -4.30 -19.14 -16.31
C GLU A 238 -5.54 -19.03 -15.40
N ARG A 239 -6.67 -19.63 -15.80
CA ARG A 239 -7.90 -19.65 -15.00
C ARG A 239 -7.75 -20.38 -13.67
N VAL A 240 -7.11 -21.56 -13.67
CA VAL A 240 -6.99 -22.41 -12.47
C VAL A 240 -5.92 -21.91 -11.51
N LEU A 241 -4.81 -21.35 -12.00
CA LEU A 241 -3.74 -20.80 -11.15
C LEU A 241 -4.02 -19.38 -10.65
N ARG A 242 -5.11 -18.73 -11.07
CA ARG A 242 -5.53 -17.40 -10.61
C ARG A 242 -5.36 -17.16 -9.10
N PRO A 243 -5.80 -18.04 -8.17
CA PRO A 243 -5.63 -17.78 -6.73
C PRO A 243 -4.16 -17.76 -6.29
N VAL A 244 -3.29 -18.53 -6.96
CA VAL A 244 -1.84 -18.58 -6.68
C VAL A 244 -1.13 -17.35 -7.27
N ALA A 245 -1.56 -16.90 -8.46
CA ALA A 245 -1.09 -15.66 -9.07
C ALA A 245 -1.46 -14.43 -8.22
N VAL A 246 -2.70 -14.33 -7.76
CA VAL A 246 -3.15 -13.26 -6.85
C VAL A 246 -2.34 -13.27 -5.56
N ALA A 247 -2.09 -14.44 -4.95
CA ALA A 247 -1.21 -14.54 -3.79
C ALA A 247 0.22 -14.05 -4.08
N ALA A 248 0.78 -14.38 -5.25
CA ALA A 248 2.12 -13.93 -5.66
C ALA A 248 2.21 -12.41 -5.91
N LEU A 249 1.08 -11.74 -6.19
CA LEU A 249 0.99 -10.30 -6.41
C LEU A 249 0.61 -9.49 -5.14
N ARG A 250 0.32 -10.15 -4.00
CA ARG A 250 0.00 -9.44 -2.74
C ARG A 250 1.17 -8.62 -2.17
N GLY A 251 2.40 -9.01 -2.46
CA GLY A 251 3.61 -8.27 -2.09
C GLY A 251 4.14 -7.40 -3.24
N GLY A 252 3.25 -6.69 -3.94
CA GLY A 252 3.57 -5.94 -5.16
C GLY A 252 3.90 -6.83 -6.37
N VAL A 253 4.46 -6.22 -7.41
CA VAL A 253 4.83 -6.90 -8.67
C VAL A 253 6.29 -7.36 -8.64
N PRO A 254 6.61 -8.64 -8.93
CA PRO A 254 7.98 -9.12 -9.05
C PRO A 254 8.80 -8.39 -10.12
N GLU A 255 9.99 -7.90 -9.78
CA GLU A 255 10.83 -7.02 -10.64
C GLU A 255 11.11 -7.61 -12.03
N ASN A 256 11.21 -8.94 -12.12
CA ASN A 256 11.55 -9.69 -13.33
C ASN A 256 10.36 -10.44 -13.94
N PHE A 257 9.13 -9.98 -13.66
CA PHE A 257 7.91 -10.47 -14.29
C PHE A 257 7.37 -9.50 -15.34
N ARG A 258 7.20 -10.00 -16.57
CA ARG A 258 6.37 -9.37 -17.60
C ARG A 258 5.10 -10.20 -17.73
N ALA A 259 3.96 -9.55 -17.57
CA ALA A 259 2.67 -10.20 -17.76
C ALA A 259 2.45 -10.65 -19.22
N PRO A 260 1.65 -11.71 -19.45
CA PRO A 260 1.11 -11.95 -20.78
C PRO A 260 0.14 -10.81 -21.16
N GLY A 261 0.36 -10.24 -22.34
CA GLY A 261 -0.42 -9.09 -22.77
C GLY A 261 -1.81 -9.42 -23.29
N VAL A 262 -2.73 -8.45 -23.19
CA VAL A 262 -4.12 -8.61 -23.63
C VAL A 262 -4.19 -8.98 -25.12
N ILE A 263 -3.30 -8.39 -25.93
CA ILE A 263 -3.17 -8.69 -27.37
C ILE A 263 -2.83 -10.17 -27.58
N LEU A 264 -1.94 -10.76 -26.78
CA LEU A 264 -1.58 -12.17 -26.91
C LEU A 264 -2.78 -13.07 -26.60
N ARG A 265 -3.54 -12.81 -25.52
CA ARG A 265 -4.76 -13.56 -25.20
C ARG A 265 -5.80 -13.46 -26.32
N GLN A 266 -5.97 -12.26 -26.90
CA GLN A 266 -6.92 -12.01 -27.99
C GLN A 266 -6.51 -12.73 -29.30
N VAL A 267 -5.23 -12.70 -29.66
CA VAL A 267 -4.69 -13.39 -30.84
C VAL A 267 -4.76 -14.91 -30.67
N LEU A 268 -4.34 -15.47 -29.53
CA LEU A 268 -4.45 -16.90 -29.26
C LEU A 268 -5.92 -17.37 -29.32
N THR A 269 -6.84 -16.58 -28.79
CA THR A 269 -8.28 -16.88 -28.90
C THR A 269 -8.76 -16.89 -30.35
N TRP A 270 -8.39 -15.89 -31.17
CA TRP A 270 -8.74 -15.84 -32.59
C TRP A 270 -8.12 -17.01 -33.39
N VAL A 271 -6.87 -17.39 -33.09
CA VAL A 271 -6.21 -18.54 -33.71
C VAL A 271 -7.00 -19.82 -33.39
N LEU A 272 -7.40 -20.04 -32.13
CA LEU A 272 -8.17 -21.22 -31.73
C LEU A 272 -9.56 -21.26 -32.38
N SER A 273 -10.30 -20.15 -32.37
CA SER A 273 -11.72 -20.14 -32.72
C SER A 273 -12.00 -19.96 -34.22
N THR A 274 -11.15 -19.21 -34.93
CA THR A 274 -11.34 -18.85 -36.34
C THR A 274 -10.15 -19.28 -37.20
N GLY A 275 -8.92 -19.00 -36.78
CA GLY A 275 -7.70 -19.25 -37.56
C GLY A 275 -7.50 -20.73 -37.88
N VAL A 276 -7.58 -21.61 -36.88
CA VAL A 276 -7.40 -23.06 -37.02
C VAL A 276 -8.50 -23.68 -37.93
N PRO A 277 -9.81 -23.43 -37.72
CA PRO A 277 -10.85 -23.94 -38.63
C PRO A 277 -10.73 -23.42 -40.07
N VAL A 278 -10.47 -22.13 -40.28
CA VAL A 278 -10.34 -21.55 -41.63
C VAL A 278 -9.12 -22.12 -42.34
N LEU A 279 -7.99 -22.28 -41.64
CA LEU A 279 -6.78 -22.88 -42.21
C LEU A 279 -7.00 -24.36 -42.58
N ALA A 280 -7.74 -25.13 -41.76
CA ALA A 280 -8.14 -26.49 -42.11
C ALA A 280 -9.03 -26.54 -43.38
N ILE A 281 -10.01 -25.63 -43.50
CA ILE A 281 -10.86 -25.51 -44.69
C ILE A 281 -10.02 -25.22 -45.94
N VAL A 282 -9.13 -24.23 -45.88
CA VAL A 282 -8.24 -23.87 -46.99
C VAL A 282 -7.34 -25.05 -47.38
N LEU A 283 -6.74 -25.74 -46.41
CA LEU A 283 -5.81 -26.83 -46.68
C LEU A 283 -6.50 -28.10 -47.23
N ALA A 284 -7.73 -28.39 -46.82
CA ALA A 284 -8.53 -29.45 -47.42
C ALA A 284 -8.90 -29.14 -48.89
N LEU A 285 -9.28 -27.88 -49.19
CA LEU A 285 -9.55 -27.43 -50.57
C LEU A 285 -8.28 -27.47 -51.45
N VAL A 286 -7.13 -27.07 -50.91
CA VAL A 286 -5.84 -27.14 -51.60
C VAL A 286 -5.43 -28.60 -51.84
N ALA A 287 -5.57 -29.48 -50.84
CA ALA A 287 -5.24 -30.90 -50.98
C ALA A 287 -6.14 -31.63 -51.99
N SER A 288 -7.41 -31.22 -52.11
CA SER A 288 -8.31 -31.69 -53.18
C SER A 288 -7.86 -31.16 -54.56
N LYS A 289 -7.57 -29.85 -54.68
CA LYS A 289 -7.16 -29.22 -55.95
C LYS A 289 -5.86 -29.81 -56.54
N PHE A 290 -4.93 -30.25 -55.70
CA PHE A 290 -3.66 -30.87 -56.13
C PHE A 290 -3.72 -32.41 -56.15
N SER A 291 -4.90 -33.04 -56.03
CA SER A 291 -5.07 -34.50 -56.04
C SER A 291 -4.23 -35.24 -54.99
N ILE A 292 -4.01 -34.60 -53.83
CA ILE A 292 -3.33 -35.18 -52.66
C ILE A 292 -4.32 -36.08 -51.90
N LEU A 293 -5.58 -35.65 -51.82
CA LEU A 293 -6.71 -36.48 -51.40
C LEU A 293 -7.17 -37.38 -52.56
N THR A 294 -7.62 -38.59 -52.25
CA THR A 294 -8.13 -39.55 -53.24
C THR A 294 -9.61 -39.35 -53.56
N ALA A 295 -10.36 -38.66 -52.70
CA ALA A 295 -11.79 -38.45 -52.87
C ALA A 295 -12.15 -37.28 -53.81
N SER A 296 -13.33 -37.40 -54.43
CA SER A 296 -13.98 -36.35 -55.23
C SER A 296 -14.36 -35.12 -54.40
N ALA A 297 -14.19 -33.93 -54.97
CA ALA A 297 -14.42 -32.64 -54.29
C ALA A 297 -15.81 -32.52 -53.65
N ASP A 298 -16.85 -33.11 -54.27
CA ASP A 298 -18.23 -33.07 -53.76
C ASP A 298 -18.37 -33.70 -52.37
N ARG A 299 -17.53 -34.71 -52.04
CA ARG A 299 -17.53 -35.38 -50.73
C ARG A 299 -16.97 -34.49 -49.61
N LEU A 300 -16.31 -33.38 -49.93
CA LEU A 300 -15.78 -32.43 -48.96
C LEU A 300 -16.80 -31.35 -48.55
N ILE A 301 -17.89 -31.15 -49.29
CA ILE A 301 -18.85 -30.06 -49.04
C ILE A 301 -19.41 -30.11 -47.61
N THR A 302 -19.90 -31.27 -47.18
CA THR A 302 -20.49 -31.46 -45.84
C THR A 302 -19.51 -31.24 -44.68
N PRO A 303 -18.33 -31.89 -44.60
CA PRO A 303 -17.39 -31.64 -43.51
C PRO A 303 -16.86 -30.20 -43.48
N LEU A 304 -16.66 -29.55 -44.64
CA LEU A 304 -16.26 -28.14 -44.70
C LEU A 304 -17.36 -27.20 -44.19
N LEU A 305 -18.63 -27.46 -44.54
CA LEU A 305 -19.76 -26.68 -44.05
C LEU A 305 -19.94 -26.81 -42.52
N LEU A 306 -19.84 -28.02 -41.97
CA LEU A 306 -19.89 -28.25 -40.52
C LEU A 306 -18.76 -27.54 -39.79
N LEU A 307 -17.54 -27.58 -40.34
CA LEU A 307 -16.37 -26.89 -39.78
C LEU A 307 -16.52 -25.36 -39.83
N ALA A 308 -17.09 -24.81 -40.90
CA ALA A 308 -17.38 -23.38 -41.02
C ALA A 308 -18.45 -22.90 -40.01
N ILE A 309 -19.52 -23.68 -39.82
CA ILE A 309 -20.57 -23.38 -38.82
C ILE A 309 -19.98 -23.43 -37.41
N ALA A 310 -19.16 -24.45 -37.10
CA ALA A 310 -18.47 -24.55 -35.81
C ALA A 310 -17.52 -23.34 -35.58
N ALA A 311 -16.77 -22.92 -36.59
CA ALA A 311 -15.89 -21.75 -36.52
C ALA A 311 -16.67 -20.46 -36.22
N LEU A 312 -17.84 -20.25 -36.83
CA LEU A 312 -18.66 -19.07 -36.57
C LEU A 312 -19.22 -19.06 -35.13
N VAL A 313 -19.76 -20.18 -34.66
CA VAL A 313 -20.36 -20.27 -33.30
C VAL A 313 -19.28 -20.15 -32.21
N ILE A 314 -18.15 -20.85 -32.37
CA ILE A 314 -17.02 -20.79 -31.44
C ILE A 314 -16.35 -19.41 -31.52
N GLY A 315 -16.17 -18.88 -32.73
CA GLY A 315 -15.64 -17.53 -33.00
C GLY A 315 -16.38 -16.43 -32.26
N LEU A 316 -17.71 -16.38 -32.41
CA LEU A 316 -18.55 -15.41 -31.72
C LEU A 316 -18.50 -15.60 -30.20
N SER A 317 -18.70 -16.82 -29.72
CA SER A 317 -18.71 -17.14 -28.27
C SER A 317 -17.39 -16.76 -27.60
N SER A 318 -16.26 -17.12 -28.21
CA SER A 318 -14.92 -16.80 -27.68
C SER A 318 -14.62 -15.30 -27.74
N THR A 319 -15.09 -14.58 -28.77
CA THR A 319 -14.94 -13.12 -28.87
C THR A 319 -15.67 -12.41 -27.74
N VAL A 320 -16.93 -12.80 -27.46
CA VAL A 320 -17.72 -12.25 -26.34
C VAL A 320 -17.04 -12.52 -24.99
N LEU A 321 -16.56 -13.75 -24.75
CA LEU A 321 -15.89 -14.10 -23.51
C LEU A 321 -14.58 -13.31 -23.29
N VAL A 322 -13.76 -13.09 -24.33
CA VAL A 322 -12.55 -12.26 -24.20
C VAL A 322 -12.92 -10.79 -23.99
N ALA A 323 -13.91 -10.26 -24.70
CA ALA A 323 -14.38 -8.88 -24.51
C ALA A 323 -14.85 -8.63 -23.07
N MET A 324 -15.62 -9.55 -22.47
CA MET A 324 -15.99 -9.49 -21.05
C MET A 324 -14.76 -9.52 -20.13
N SER A 325 -13.79 -10.41 -20.41
CA SER A 325 -12.56 -10.54 -19.60
C SER A 325 -11.68 -9.27 -19.57
N ILE A 326 -11.89 -8.35 -20.52
CA ILE A 326 -11.20 -7.05 -20.61
C ILE A 326 -12.10 -5.93 -20.04
N ALA A 327 -13.38 -5.92 -20.42
CA ALA A 327 -14.31 -4.85 -20.05
C ALA A 327 -14.61 -4.82 -18.54
N ASP A 328 -14.76 -5.97 -17.88
CA ASP A 328 -15.17 -6.02 -16.48
C ASP A 328 -14.10 -5.55 -15.48
N PRO A 329 -12.80 -5.89 -15.64
CA PRO A 329 -11.71 -5.25 -14.90
C PRO A 329 -11.63 -3.73 -15.11
N LEU A 330 -11.79 -3.26 -16.36
CA LEU A 330 -11.73 -1.83 -16.69
C LEU A 330 -12.92 -1.04 -16.10
N ARG A 331 -14.11 -1.63 -16.09
CA ARG A 331 -15.30 -1.07 -15.40
C ARG A 331 -15.04 -0.87 -13.90
N GLN A 332 -14.38 -1.84 -13.26
CA GLN A 332 -14.05 -1.79 -11.83
C GLN A 332 -12.93 -0.80 -11.52
N LEU A 333 -11.88 -0.72 -12.34
CA LEU A 333 -10.85 0.32 -12.22
C LEU A 333 -11.45 1.73 -12.34
N ARG A 334 -12.35 1.94 -13.31
CA ARG A 334 -13.05 3.23 -13.47
C ARG A 334 -13.94 3.57 -12.27
N TRP A 335 -14.59 2.58 -11.66
CA TRP A 335 -15.40 2.77 -10.46
C TRP A 335 -14.52 3.09 -9.23
N ALA A 336 -13.49 2.29 -8.97
CA ALA A 336 -12.59 2.48 -7.84
C ALA A 336 -11.82 3.81 -7.91
N LEU A 337 -11.41 4.24 -9.11
CA LEU A 337 -10.83 5.57 -9.33
C LEU A 337 -11.80 6.69 -8.95
N GLY A 338 -13.09 6.53 -9.27
CA GLY A 338 -14.14 7.48 -8.89
C GLY A 338 -14.40 7.54 -7.37
N GLU A 339 -14.19 6.45 -6.65
CA GLU A 339 -14.24 6.44 -5.17
C GLU A 339 -13.03 7.13 -4.56
N VAL A 340 -11.82 6.86 -5.06
CA VAL A 340 -10.59 7.54 -4.61
C VAL A 340 -10.64 9.04 -4.88
N GLN A 341 -11.24 9.46 -6.00
CA GLN A 341 -11.50 10.88 -6.31
C GLN A 341 -12.50 11.56 -5.35
N ARG A 342 -13.30 10.79 -4.59
CA ARG A 342 -14.17 11.29 -3.51
C ARG A 342 -13.50 11.24 -2.13
N GLY A 343 -12.21 10.92 -2.06
CA GLY A 343 -11.49 10.70 -0.81
C GLY A 343 -11.74 9.33 -0.16
N ASN A 344 -12.48 8.42 -0.81
CA ASN A 344 -12.73 7.08 -0.28
C ASN A 344 -11.55 6.14 -0.56
N TYR A 345 -10.48 6.28 0.23
CA TYR A 345 -9.27 5.44 0.13
C TYR A 345 -9.47 3.99 0.61
N ASN A 346 -10.68 3.59 1.03
CA ASN A 346 -11.00 2.19 1.34
C ASN A 346 -11.37 1.37 0.08
N ALA A 347 -11.37 1.98 -1.11
CA ALA A 347 -11.68 1.33 -2.38
C ALA A 347 -10.57 0.35 -2.83
N HIS A 348 -10.70 -0.92 -2.46
CA HIS A 348 -9.80 -2.01 -2.87
C HIS A 348 -10.35 -2.79 -4.06
N MET A 349 -9.56 -2.98 -5.12
CA MET A 349 -9.91 -3.88 -6.22
C MET A 349 -9.50 -5.32 -5.95
N GLN A 350 -10.35 -6.27 -6.35
CA GLN A 350 -9.92 -7.67 -6.49
C GLN A 350 -9.00 -7.78 -7.71
N ILE A 351 -7.85 -8.45 -7.57
CA ILE A 351 -6.91 -8.69 -8.68
C ILE A 351 -7.47 -9.85 -9.53
N TYR A 352 -7.72 -9.61 -10.82
CA TYR A 352 -8.44 -10.57 -11.66
C TYR A 352 -7.58 -11.73 -12.15
N ASP A 353 -6.34 -11.50 -12.58
CA ASP A 353 -5.45 -12.53 -13.11
C ASP A 353 -3.97 -12.10 -13.05
N ALA A 354 -3.10 -12.78 -13.80
CA ALA A 354 -1.67 -12.46 -13.92
C ALA A 354 -1.33 -11.57 -15.14
N SER A 355 -2.33 -11.03 -15.84
CA SER A 355 -2.14 -10.24 -17.06
C SER A 355 -1.79 -8.77 -16.76
N GLU A 356 -1.56 -7.99 -17.81
CA GLU A 356 -1.39 -6.52 -17.74
C GLU A 356 -2.51 -5.85 -16.92
N LEU A 357 -3.76 -6.34 -17.04
CA LEU A 357 -4.90 -5.81 -16.27
C LEU A 357 -4.78 -6.16 -14.78
N GLY A 358 -4.33 -7.37 -14.45
CA GLY A 358 -4.06 -7.79 -13.07
C GLY A 358 -2.91 -7.00 -12.42
N LEU A 359 -1.85 -6.69 -13.18
CA LEU A 359 -0.76 -5.82 -12.72
C LEU A 359 -1.24 -4.38 -12.50
N LEU A 360 -2.08 -3.85 -13.39
CA LEU A 360 -2.68 -2.51 -13.24
C LEU A 360 -3.57 -2.43 -12.00
N GLN A 361 -4.32 -3.49 -11.69
CA GLN A 361 -5.13 -3.59 -10.47
C GLN A 361 -4.27 -3.68 -9.20
N ALA A 362 -3.16 -4.43 -9.24
CA ALA A 362 -2.22 -4.50 -8.11
C ALA A 362 -1.56 -3.13 -7.85
N GLY A 363 -1.02 -2.48 -8.88
CA GLY A 363 -0.39 -1.16 -8.76
C GLY A 363 -1.36 -0.06 -8.32
N PHE A 364 -2.63 -0.12 -8.74
CA PHE A 364 -3.66 0.78 -8.22
C PHE A 364 -3.90 0.56 -6.71
N ASN A 365 -4.02 -0.68 -6.26
CA ASN A 365 -4.21 -0.98 -4.83
C ASN A 365 -3.01 -0.48 -3.99
N ASP A 366 -1.78 -0.65 -4.48
CA ASP A 366 -0.58 -0.14 -3.81
C ASP A 366 -0.57 1.40 -3.73
N MET A 367 -0.93 2.09 -4.83
CA MET A 367 -1.08 3.55 -4.85
C MET A 367 -2.16 4.04 -3.86
N VAL A 368 -3.32 3.39 -3.81
CA VAL A 368 -4.41 3.76 -2.88
C VAL A 368 -4.01 3.54 -1.44
N ARG A 369 -3.30 2.44 -1.14
CA ARG A 369 -2.73 2.17 0.18
C ARG A 369 -1.76 3.27 0.61
N GLU A 370 -0.87 3.70 -0.27
CA GLU A 370 0.07 4.79 0.03
C GLU A 370 -0.64 6.15 0.19
N LEU A 371 -1.68 6.43 -0.58
CA LEU A 371 -2.52 7.64 -0.41
C LEU A 371 -3.25 7.64 0.95
N ALA A 372 -3.81 6.51 1.36
CA ALA A 372 -4.43 6.35 2.69
C ALA A 372 -3.42 6.56 3.82
N GLU A 373 -2.21 6.02 3.69
CA GLU A 373 -1.12 6.18 4.66
C GLU A 373 -0.66 7.64 4.75
N ARG A 374 -0.43 8.30 3.61
CA ARG A 374 -0.10 9.74 3.53
C ARG A 374 -1.20 10.61 4.15
N GLN A 375 -2.48 10.30 3.91
CA GLN A 375 -3.59 11.06 4.50
C GLN A 375 -3.67 10.85 6.01
N ARG A 376 -3.46 9.62 6.51
CA ARG A 376 -3.40 9.31 7.94
C ARG A 376 -2.22 10.00 8.64
N LEU A 377 -1.08 10.12 7.97
CA LEU A 377 0.08 10.86 8.49
C LEU A 377 -0.21 12.37 8.59
N ARG A 378 -0.92 12.97 7.62
CA ARG A 378 -1.35 14.38 7.69
C ARG A 378 -2.34 14.64 8.82
N ASP A 379 -3.34 13.76 8.96
CA ASP A 379 -4.34 13.77 10.03
C ASP A 379 -3.71 13.63 11.43
N LEU A 380 -2.75 12.72 11.60
CA LEU A 380 -1.97 12.61 12.83
C LEU A 380 -1.11 13.85 13.08
N PHE A 381 -0.39 14.36 12.07
CA PHE A 381 0.45 15.54 12.21
C PHE A 381 -0.37 16.78 12.62
N GLY A 382 -1.55 16.99 12.02
CA GLY A 382 -2.49 18.05 12.40
C GLY A 382 -2.90 17.99 13.88
N ARG A 383 -3.19 16.79 14.42
CA ARG A 383 -3.46 16.61 15.86
C ARG A 383 -2.25 16.83 16.77
N TYR A 384 -1.01 16.71 16.26
CA TYR A 384 0.21 16.88 17.06
C TYR A 384 0.81 18.30 17.02
N VAL A 385 0.50 19.13 16.02
CA VAL A 385 1.01 20.51 15.92
C VAL A 385 -0.08 21.59 15.78
N GLY A 386 -1.35 21.20 15.74
CA GLY A 386 -2.49 22.07 15.41
C GLY A 386 -2.73 22.13 13.90
N GLU A 387 -4.00 22.12 13.47
CA GLU A 387 -4.32 21.99 12.04
C GLU A 387 -3.84 23.20 11.22
N ASP A 388 -4.00 24.42 11.72
CA ASP A 388 -3.60 25.65 11.00
C ASP A 388 -2.07 25.81 10.89
N VAL A 389 -1.31 25.35 11.88
CA VAL A 389 0.16 25.25 11.79
C VAL A 389 0.54 24.19 10.77
N ALA A 390 -0.07 23.01 10.81
CA ALA A 390 0.17 21.95 9.83
C ALA A 390 -0.19 22.39 8.40
N ARG A 391 -1.29 23.15 8.23
CA ARG A 391 -1.75 23.70 6.93
C ARG A 391 -0.76 24.74 6.40
N ARG A 392 -0.36 25.73 7.22
CA ARG A 392 0.68 26.71 6.84
C ARG A 392 2.04 26.08 6.56
N ALA A 393 2.45 25.07 7.34
CA ALA A 393 3.71 24.35 7.12
C ALA A 393 3.74 23.64 5.76
N LEU A 394 2.60 23.07 5.32
CA LEU A 394 2.46 22.44 4.00
C LEU A 394 2.38 23.46 2.84
N GLU A 395 1.83 24.66 3.08
CA GLU A 395 1.67 25.71 2.06
C GLU A 395 2.91 26.60 1.88
N ARG A 396 3.58 26.95 2.98
CA ARG A 396 4.61 28.00 3.06
C ARG A 396 5.96 27.50 3.60
N GLY A 397 6.06 26.23 3.97
CA GLY A 397 7.26 25.65 4.57
C GLY A 397 7.44 25.98 6.06
N THR A 398 8.56 25.53 6.61
CA THR A 398 8.88 25.62 8.04
C THR A 398 10.22 26.32 8.28
N GLU A 399 10.40 27.50 7.69
CA GLU A 399 11.59 28.32 7.91
C GLU A 399 11.66 28.79 9.37
N LEU A 400 12.87 28.81 9.93
CA LEU A 400 13.15 29.18 11.32
C LEU A 400 13.20 30.71 11.50
N GLY A 401 12.78 31.17 12.68
CA GLY A 401 12.59 32.57 12.99
C GLY A 401 11.10 32.94 13.03
N GLY A 402 10.80 34.22 13.16
CA GLY A 402 9.43 34.71 13.28
C GLY A 402 9.26 36.15 12.84
N GLN A 403 8.00 36.56 12.71
CA GLN A 403 7.60 37.92 12.38
C GLN A 403 7.16 38.62 13.68
N GLU A 404 7.53 39.88 13.83
CA GLU A 404 6.99 40.72 14.89
C GLU A 404 5.51 41.03 14.56
N ARG A 405 4.60 40.66 15.46
CA ARG A 405 3.15 40.80 15.30
C ARG A 405 2.53 41.28 16.61
N ASP A 406 1.44 42.04 16.48
CA ASP A 406 0.51 42.29 17.58
C ASP A 406 -0.29 41.01 17.83
N VAL A 407 -0.28 40.53 19.06
CA VAL A 407 -0.95 39.29 19.50
C VAL A 407 -1.55 39.48 20.88
N ALA A 408 -2.59 38.72 21.18
CA ALA A 408 -3.04 38.51 22.54
C ALA A 408 -2.71 37.08 22.99
N VAL A 409 -2.45 36.92 24.28
CA VAL A 409 -2.03 35.68 24.91
C VAL A 409 -2.95 35.42 26.09
N LEU A 410 -3.63 34.27 26.04
CA LEU A 410 -4.37 33.71 27.16
C LEU A 410 -3.53 32.57 27.73
N PHE A 411 -3.37 32.55 29.04
CA PHE A 411 -2.70 31.48 29.77
C PHE A 411 -3.68 30.99 30.85
N VAL A 412 -3.85 29.69 30.98
CA VAL A 412 -4.75 29.07 31.97
C VAL A 412 -4.01 27.95 32.66
N ASP A 413 -4.18 27.81 33.97
CA ASP A 413 -3.46 26.84 34.79
C ASP A 413 -4.25 26.42 36.03
N LEU A 414 -4.13 25.15 36.41
CA LEU A 414 -4.84 24.59 37.56
C LEU A 414 -4.16 25.01 38.89
N VAL A 415 -4.92 24.96 39.98
CA VAL A 415 -4.39 25.04 41.35
C VAL A 415 -4.23 23.63 41.89
N GLY A 416 -3.14 23.34 42.60
CA GLY A 416 -3.00 22.10 43.37
C GLY A 416 -2.90 20.81 42.54
N SER A 417 -2.66 20.88 41.24
CA SER A 417 -2.48 19.71 40.33
C SER A 417 -1.56 18.61 40.87
N THR A 418 -0.45 19.01 41.50
CA THR A 418 0.51 18.09 42.14
C THR A 418 -0.11 17.33 43.33
N HIS A 419 -1.05 17.96 44.05
CA HIS A 419 -1.82 17.30 45.10
C HIS A 419 -2.87 16.35 44.52
N LEU A 420 -3.62 16.78 43.49
CA LEU A 420 -4.57 15.93 42.75
C LEU A 420 -3.88 14.67 42.21
N ALA A 421 -2.73 14.82 41.54
CA ALA A 421 -1.90 13.73 41.02
C ALA A 421 -1.31 12.79 42.10
N SER A 422 -1.35 13.19 43.38
CA SER A 422 -0.89 12.38 44.52
C SER A 422 -2.03 11.68 45.28
N THR A 423 -3.28 12.11 45.08
CA THR A 423 -4.45 11.67 45.86
C THR A 423 -5.50 10.94 45.03
N ILE A 424 -5.58 11.21 43.72
CA ILE A 424 -6.54 10.61 42.77
C ILE A 424 -5.84 9.53 41.92
N PRO A 425 -6.50 8.42 41.55
CA PRO A 425 -5.90 7.42 40.66
C PRO A 425 -5.49 8.01 39.30
N ALA A 426 -4.32 7.61 38.80
CA ALA A 426 -3.73 8.22 37.60
C ALA A 426 -4.61 8.14 36.33
N GLY A 427 -5.52 7.16 36.22
CA GLY A 427 -6.48 7.09 35.12
C GLY A 427 -7.53 8.21 35.18
N ASP A 428 -8.00 8.55 36.37
CA ASP A 428 -9.03 9.56 36.59
C ASP A 428 -8.44 10.97 36.46
N VAL A 429 -7.18 11.17 36.91
CA VAL A 429 -6.40 12.39 36.64
C VAL A 429 -6.21 12.61 35.14
N VAL A 430 -5.95 11.56 34.36
CA VAL A 430 -5.85 11.66 32.89
C VAL A 430 -7.19 12.00 32.26
N ASN A 431 -8.31 11.45 32.76
CA ASN A 431 -9.65 11.82 32.27
C ASN A 431 -9.97 13.29 32.57
N LEU A 432 -9.70 13.76 33.79
CA LEU A 432 -9.87 15.15 34.21
C LEU A 432 -9.06 16.12 33.32
N LEU A 433 -7.77 15.84 33.11
CA LEU A 433 -6.91 16.66 32.26
C LEU A 433 -7.36 16.66 30.79
N ASN A 434 -7.79 15.52 30.25
CA ASN A 434 -8.32 15.46 28.89
C ASN A 434 -9.58 16.33 28.72
N GLU A 435 -10.48 16.33 29.71
CA GLU A 435 -11.72 17.12 29.66
C GLU A 435 -11.45 18.62 29.88
N PHE A 436 -10.56 18.97 30.80
CA PHE A 436 -10.02 20.33 30.98
C PHE A 436 -9.43 20.88 29.67
N PHE A 437 -8.54 20.12 29.02
CA PHE A 437 -7.96 20.51 27.73
C PHE A 437 -8.99 20.52 26.60
N ARG A 438 -10.04 19.69 26.65
CA ARG A 438 -11.14 19.73 25.67
C ARG A 438 -11.87 21.07 25.75
N VAL A 439 -12.29 21.49 26.94
CA VAL A 439 -12.98 22.79 27.14
C VAL A 439 -12.11 23.95 26.67
N ILE A 440 -10.82 23.95 27.02
CA ILE A 440 -9.86 24.98 26.58
C ILE A 440 -9.75 25.04 25.05
N VAL A 441 -9.58 23.89 24.39
CA VAL A 441 -9.46 23.83 22.92
C VAL A 441 -10.76 24.24 22.25
N ASP A 442 -11.92 23.77 22.73
CA ASP A 442 -13.22 24.12 22.17
C ASP A 442 -13.48 25.63 22.30
N THR A 443 -13.25 26.23 23.47
CA THR A 443 -13.47 27.66 23.72
C THR A 443 -12.52 28.56 22.93
N VAL A 444 -11.21 28.28 22.98
CA VAL A 444 -10.20 29.09 22.26
C VAL A 444 -10.45 29.07 20.75
N ASN A 445 -10.87 27.93 20.20
CA ASN A 445 -11.21 27.82 18.78
C ASN A 445 -12.50 28.59 18.42
N ARG A 446 -13.53 28.61 19.29
CA ARG A 446 -14.76 29.41 19.06
C ARG A 446 -14.46 30.91 18.91
N HIS A 447 -13.49 31.42 19.69
CA HIS A 447 -13.04 32.81 19.67
C HIS A 447 -11.86 33.08 18.71
N GLY A 448 -11.59 32.17 17.75
CA GLY A 448 -10.59 32.39 16.69
C GLY A 448 -9.13 32.39 17.15
N GLY A 449 -8.85 31.91 18.36
CA GLY A 449 -7.52 31.72 18.89
C GLY A 449 -6.88 30.38 18.50
N PHE A 450 -5.64 30.19 18.93
CA PHE A 450 -4.86 28.99 18.70
C PHE A 450 -4.24 28.49 20.01
N VAL A 451 -4.63 27.30 20.48
CA VAL A 451 -3.95 26.63 21.60
C VAL A 451 -2.57 26.21 21.13
N ASN A 452 -1.54 26.85 21.70
CA ASN A 452 -0.17 26.73 21.26
C ASN A 452 0.53 25.50 21.83
N LYS A 453 0.39 25.27 23.14
CA LYS A 453 0.92 24.09 23.84
C LYS A 453 0.28 23.91 25.21
N PHE A 454 0.28 22.67 25.69
CA PHE A 454 0.03 22.31 27.08
C PHE A 454 1.37 22.24 27.84
N GLN A 455 1.39 22.66 29.10
CA GLN A 455 2.59 22.71 29.95
C GLN A 455 2.29 22.04 31.30
N GLY A 456 2.26 20.70 31.29
CA GLY A 456 1.81 19.92 32.44
C GLY A 456 0.30 20.02 32.58
N ASP A 457 -0.13 20.81 33.54
CA ASP A 457 -1.50 21.17 33.90
C ASP A 457 -1.96 22.54 33.33
N ALA A 458 -1.04 23.33 32.76
CA ALA A 458 -1.35 24.61 32.12
C ALA A 458 -1.62 24.49 30.60
N ALA A 459 -2.28 25.49 30.03
CA ALA A 459 -2.37 25.70 28.58
C ALA A 459 -2.02 27.16 28.19
N LEU A 460 -1.31 27.32 27.08
CA LEU A 460 -1.00 28.59 26.44
C LEU A 460 -1.80 28.72 25.14
N ALA A 461 -2.60 29.78 25.01
CA ALA A 461 -3.36 30.12 23.82
C ALA A 461 -2.96 31.50 23.26
N ILE A 462 -3.03 31.66 21.95
CA ILE A 462 -2.53 32.83 21.21
C ILE A 462 -3.57 33.27 20.18
N PHE A 463 -3.83 34.58 20.11
CA PHE A 463 -4.75 35.21 19.18
C PHE A 463 -3.96 36.20 18.30
N GLY A 464 -4.25 36.27 17.00
CA GLY A 464 -3.49 37.06 16.02
C GLY A 464 -2.26 36.36 15.41
N ALA A 465 -1.84 35.22 15.96
CA ALA A 465 -0.84 34.33 15.37
C ALA A 465 -1.04 32.85 15.78
N PRO A 466 -0.88 31.87 14.85
CA PRO A 466 -0.65 32.04 13.42
C PRO A 466 -1.89 32.56 12.69
N ILE A 467 -3.08 32.27 13.20
CA ILE A 467 -4.37 32.73 12.66
C ILE A 467 -4.44 34.25 12.82
N GLU A 468 -4.69 34.96 11.73
CA GLU A 468 -4.89 36.42 11.77
C GLU A 468 -6.30 36.71 12.28
N HIS A 469 -6.38 37.43 13.42
CA HIS A 469 -7.63 37.75 14.10
C HIS A 469 -7.85 39.28 14.09
N PRO A 470 -9.04 39.78 13.70
CA PRO A 470 -9.27 41.22 13.51
C PRO A 470 -9.33 42.01 14.82
N ASP A 471 -9.74 41.36 15.91
CA ASP A 471 -9.65 41.87 17.28
C ASP A 471 -9.04 40.77 18.16
N ALA A 472 -7.71 40.64 18.11
CA ALA A 472 -7.00 39.60 18.86
C ALA A 472 -7.21 39.73 20.38
N SER A 473 -7.26 40.96 20.90
CA SER A 473 -7.42 41.23 22.32
C SER A 473 -8.83 40.90 22.80
N GLY A 474 -9.86 41.38 22.11
CA GLY A 474 -11.26 41.07 22.42
C GLY A 474 -11.55 39.57 22.31
N GLY A 475 -11.00 38.88 21.31
CA GLY A 475 -11.09 37.41 21.21
C GLY A 475 -10.48 36.69 22.42
N ALA A 476 -9.33 37.14 22.92
CA ALA A 476 -8.70 36.56 24.11
C ALA A 476 -9.46 36.86 25.40
N LEU A 477 -10.02 38.06 25.54
CA LEU A 477 -10.82 38.48 26.69
C LEU A 477 -12.16 37.73 26.75
N ALA A 478 -12.91 37.71 25.64
CA ALA A 478 -14.17 36.97 25.54
C ALA A 478 -13.96 35.47 25.78
N ALA A 479 -12.90 34.88 25.21
CA ALA A 479 -12.51 33.51 25.47
C ALA A 479 -12.21 33.26 26.96
N SER A 480 -11.54 34.18 27.67
CA SER A 480 -11.22 33.99 29.10
C SER A 480 -12.46 33.98 29.99
N ARG A 481 -13.49 34.78 29.65
CA ARG A 481 -14.78 34.81 30.36
C ARG A 481 -15.57 33.52 30.13
N GLU A 482 -15.74 33.12 28.87
CA GLU A 482 -16.46 31.91 28.49
C GLU A 482 -15.76 30.64 29.01
N LEU A 483 -14.42 30.63 28.99
CA LEU A 483 -13.61 29.53 29.50
C LEU A 483 -13.74 29.39 31.02
N HIS A 484 -13.82 30.49 31.77
CA HIS A 484 -14.06 30.46 33.21
C HIS A 484 -15.39 29.77 33.54
N ASP A 485 -16.47 30.22 32.91
CA ASP A 485 -17.82 29.73 33.21
C ASP A 485 -18.00 28.26 32.73
N GLU A 486 -17.44 27.87 31.57
CA GLU A 486 -17.44 26.45 31.16
C GLU A 486 -16.56 25.57 32.06
N LEU A 487 -15.38 26.03 32.51
CA LEU A 487 -14.53 25.25 33.41
C LEU A 487 -15.16 25.03 34.78
N LEU A 488 -15.82 26.03 35.37
CA LEU A 488 -16.55 25.84 36.63
C LEU A 488 -17.64 24.74 36.51
N SER A 489 -18.35 24.70 35.37
CA SER A 489 -19.39 23.69 35.12
C SER A 489 -18.85 22.25 34.95
N VAL A 490 -17.58 22.10 34.55
CA VAL A 490 -16.95 20.82 34.20
C VAL A 490 -16.04 20.28 35.32
N LEU A 491 -15.32 21.17 36.01
CA LEU A 491 -14.41 20.81 37.10
C LEU A 491 -15.11 20.77 38.46
N GLY A 492 -16.21 21.51 38.62
CA GLY A 492 -16.89 21.72 39.90
C GLY A 492 -16.20 22.76 40.79
N SER A 493 -16.79 23.04 41.95
CA SER A 493 -16.33 24.03 42.93
C SER A 493 -14.97 23.74 43.59
N ASP A 494 -14.53 22.48 43.54
CA ASP A 494 -13.47 21.96 44.40
C ASP A 494 -12.09 21.97 43.71
N ILE A 495 -12.04 22.43 42.45
CA ILE A 495 -10.84 22.49 41.62
C ILE A 495 -10.66 23.93 41.11
N GLU A 496 -9.92 24.71 41.89
CA GLU A 496 -9.54 26.08 41.54
C GLU A 496 -8.60 26.12 40.32
N PHE A 497 -8.66 27.21 39.55
CA PHE A 497 -7.77 27.51 38.44
C PHE A 497 -7.43 29.01 38.41
N GLY A 498 -6.61 29.44 37.46
CA GLY A 498 -6.41 30.85 37.14
C GLY A 498 -6.32 31.06 35.63
N ILE A 499 -6.81 32.19 35.14
CA ILE A 499 -6.68 32.62 33.75
C ILE A 499 -6.04 34.02 33.70
N GLY A 500 -4.95 34.16 32.95
CA GLY A 500 -4.26 35.43 32.71
C GLY A 500 -4.28 35.84 31.23
N VAL A 501 -4.70 37.07 30.93
CA VAL A 501 -4.75 37.61 29.56
C VAL A 501 -3.86 38.85 29.41
N SER A 502 -3.03 38.89 28.38
CA SER A 502 -2.21 40.06 28.01
C SER A 502 -2.17 40.24 26.50
N ALA A 503 -1.91 41.46 26.01
CA ALA A 503 -1.76 41.74 24.58
C ALA A 503 -0.60 42.70 24.31
N GLY A 504 -0.01 42.58 23.11
CA GLY A 504 1.04 43.48 22.65
C GLY A 504 1.91 42.87 21.54
N ARG A 505 3.02 43.56 21.22
CA ARG A 505 3.95 43.16 20.16
C ARG A 505 4.88 42.04 20.62
N ALA A 506 4.94 40.97 19.85
CA ALA A 506 5.80 39.81 20.12
C ALA A 506 6.25 39.13 18.81
N ILE A 507 7.28 38.28 18.89
CA ILE A 507 7.80 37.53 17.74
C ILE A 507 7.05 36.21 17.63
N ALA A 508 6.32 36.01 16.52
CA ALA A 508 5.56 34.80 16.24
C ALA A 508 6.19 33.98 15.10
N GLY A 509 6.57 32.72 15.34
CA GLY A 509 7.24 31.91 14.32
C GLY A 509 7.74 30.55 14.79
N HIS A 510 8.53 29.88 13.94
CA HIS A 510 9.15 28.58 14.26
C HIS A 510 10.45 28.80 15.04
N ILE A 511 10.46 28.42 16.31
CA ILE A 511 11.61 28.56 17.20
C ILE A 511 12.15 27.17 17.57
N GLY A 512 13.47 27.00 17.54
CA GLY A 512 14.15 25.76 17.90
C GLY A 512 15.33 25.46 16.98
N ALA A 513 15.64 24.17 16.82
CA ALA A 513 16.68 23.67 15.92
C ALA A 513 16.08 22.99 14.70
N GLN A 514 16.85 22.83 13.63
CA GLN A 514 16.38 22.24 12.36
C GLN A 514 15.77 20.81 12.52
N ALA A 515 16.19 20.05 13.53
CA ALA A 515 15.67 18.72 13.84
C ALA A 515 14.48 18.71 14.84
N ARG A 516 14.22 19.83 15.52
CA ARG A 516 13.08 20.02 16.45
C ARG A 516 12.84 21.52 16.67
N PHE A 517 11.73 22.01 16.12
CA PHE A 517 11.23 23.37 16.31
C PHE A 517 9.74 23.32 16.63
N GLU A 518 9.20 24.43 17.11
CA GLU A 518 7.82 24.61 17.52
C GLU A 518 7.33 25.97 17.00
N TYR A 519 6.10 26.05 16.49
CA TYR A 519 5.50 27.37 16.23
C TYR A 519 5.09 27.96 17.58
N THR A 520 5.61 29.13 17.95
CA THR A 520 5.36 29.76 19.25
C THR A 520 5.46 31.29 19.12
N VAL A 521 4.85 32.00 20.07
CA VAL A 521 5.16 33.41 20.32
C VAL A 521 6.25 33.52 21.38
N ILE A 522 7.14 34.51 21.23
CA ILE A 522 8.10 34.96 22.24
C ILE A 522 8.02 36.48 22.33
N GLY A 523 7.71 36.99 23.52
CA GLY A 523 7.63 38.42 23.78
C GLY A 523 7.13 38.72 25.19
N ASP A 524 7.03 40.01 25.49
CA ASP A 524 6.62 40.50 26.81
C ASP A 524 5.19 40.06 27.23
N PRO A 525 4.17 40.04 26.35
CA PRO A 525 2.81 39.59 26.71
C PRO A 525 2.73 38.15 27.22
N VAL A 526 3.61 37.25 26.75
CA VAL A 526 3.64 35.85 27.19
C VAL A 526 4.07 35.76 28.67
N ASN A 527 5.04 36.59 29.06
CA ASN A 527 5.50 36.66 30.45
C ASN A 527 4.49 37.39 31.35
N GLU A 528 3.76 38.37 30.82
CA GLU A 528 2.69 39.05 31.56
C GLU A 528 1.50 38.13 31.81
N ALA A 529 0.96 37.47 30.76
CA ALA A 529 -0.16 36.53 30.89
C ALA A 529 0.13 35.40 31.91
N ALA A 530 1.32 34.80 31.84
CA ALA A 530 1.74 33.76 32.80
C ALA A 530 1.89 34.27 34.25
N ARG A 531 2.08 35.59 34.47
CA ARG A 531 2.13 36.19 35.81
C ARG A 531 0.78 36.69 36.29
N LEU A 532 -0.09 37.13 35.37
CA LEU A 532 -1.50 37.39 35.66
C LEU A 532 -2.23 36.11 36.06
N THR A 533 -1.93 34.97 35.42
CA THR A 533 -2.48 33.65 35.77
C THR A 533 -2.17 33.30 37.22
N GLU A 534 -0.91 33.44 37.64
CA GLU A 534 -0.46 33.15 39.01
C GLU A 534 -1.08 34.08 40.06
N LEU A 535 -1.48 35.31 39.67
CA LEU A 535 -2.20 36.23 40.54
C LEU A 535 -3.71 35.97 40.54
N ALA A 536 -4.28 35.56 39.40
CA ALA A 536 -5.70 35.25 39.24
C ALA A 536 -6.13 34.04 40.09
N LYS A 537 -5.21 33.09 40.34
CA LYS A 537 -5.38 32.01 41.34
C LYS A 537 -5.66 32.49 42.77
N LEU A 538 -5.54 33.79 43.06
CA LEU A 538 -5.78 34.40 44.38
C LEU A 538 -7.01 35.34 44.41
N GLU A 539 -7.74 35.46 43.29
CA GLU A 539 -8.90 36.34 43.12
C GLU A 539 -10.21 35.54 43.12
N GLU A 540 -11.29 36.03 43.75
CA GLU A 540 -12.58 35.31 43.82
C GLU A 540 -13.22 34.99 42.45
N GLY A 541 -12.78 35.67 41.39
CA GLY A 541 -13.26 35.47 40.01
C GLY A 541 -12.27 34.76 39.07
N HIS A 542 -11.16 34.22 39.58
CA HIS A 542 -10.18 33.37 38.87
C HIS A 542 -9.61 33.88 37.52
N VAL A 543 -9.90 35.12 37.10
CA VAL A 543 -9.52 35.71 35.80
C VAL A 543 -8.94 37.12 35.99
N LEU A 544 -7.78 37.38 35.39
CA LEU A 544 -7.17 38.72 35.29
C LEU A 544 -6.68 39.01 33.88
N ALA A 545 -6.90 40.23 33.42
CA ALA A 545 -6.28 40.78 32.22
C ALA A 545 -5.35 41.96 32.57
N SER A 546 -4.43 42.33 31.66
CA SER A 546 -3.82 43.66 31.70
C SER A 546 -4.69 44.70 31.01
N ALA A 547 -4.66 45.94 31.51
CA ALA A 547 -5.37 47.06 30.91
C ALA A 547 -4.97 47.32 29.43
N ILE A 548 -3.81 46.85 29.00
CA ILE A 548 -3.36 46.91 27.60
C ILE A 548 -4.22 46.00 26.71
N ALA A 549 -4.60 44.81 27.19
CA ALA A 549 -5.50 43.92 26.46
C ALA A 549 -6.92 44.54 26.33
N VAL A 550 -7.44 45.11 27.42
CA VAL A 550 -8.77 45.78 27.43
C VAL A 550 -8.78 47.01 26.51
N SER A 551 -7.73 47.84 26.56
CA SER A 551 -7.55 49.00 25.68
C SER A 551 -7.31 48.64 24.21
N GLY A 552 -6.83 47.41 23.94
CA GLY A 552 -6.61 46.86 22.61
C GLY A 552 -7.78 46.06 22.04
N ALA A 553 -8.94 46.03 22.72
CA ALA A 553 -10.15 45.33 22.31
C ALA A 553 -11.23 46.29 21.78
N LEU A 554 -12.21 45.77 21.05
CA LEU A 554 -13.39 46.56 20.64
C LEU A 554 -14.27 46.93 21.85
N ASP A 555 -14.88 48.12 21.79
CA ASP A 555 -15.71 48.72 22.86
C ASP A 555 -16.69 47.74 23.52
N ALA A 556 -17.32 46.85 22.75
CA ALA A 556 -18.31 45.89 23.23
C ALA A 556 -17.73 44.86 24.22
N GLU A 557 -16.50 44.40 24.01
CA GLU A 557 -15.80 43.53 24.96
C GLU A 557 -15.12 44.37 26.04
N ALA A 558 -14.51 45.50 25.69
CA ALA A 558 -13.84 46.38 26.66
C ALA A 558 -14.78 46.88 27.78
N LEU A 559 -16.06 47.15 27.46
CA LEU A 559 -17.11 47.50 28.42
C LEU A 559 -17.52 46.35 29.37
N SER A 560 -16.99 45.13 29.17
CA SER A 560 -17.21 43.96 30.04
C SER A 560 -16.10 43.76 31.08
N TRP A 561 -15.20 44.75 31.25
CA TRP A 561 -14.06 44.70 32.19
C TRP A 561 -13.94 46.00 33.01
N ASP A 562 -13.67 45.87 34.30
CA ASP A 562 -13.30 46.97 35.19
C ASP A 562 -11.77 47.06 35.31
N VAL A 563 -11.20 48.27 35.23
CA VAL A 563 -9.75 48.51 35.17
C VAL A 563 -9.29 49.13 36.49
N GLY A 564 -8.63 48.31 37.30
CA GLY A 564 -8.32 48.60 38.70
C GLY A 564 -6.90 49.09 38.94
N GLU A 565 -6.27 48.49 39.95
CA GLU A 565 -4.99 48.89 40.52
C GLU A 565 -3.77 48.53 39.66
N ILE A 566 -2.63 49.12 40.02
CA ILE A 566 -1.34 48.93 39.37
C ILE A 566 -0.43 48.10 40.28
N VAL A 567 0.12 46.99 39.77
CA VAL A 567 0.96 46.05 40.51
C VAL A 567 2.30 45.77 39.83
N GLU A 568 3.33 45.47 40.61
CA GLU A 568 4.61 44.97 40.10
C GLU A 568 4.59 43.43 40.04
N LEU A 569 4.31 42.87 38.86
CA LEU A 569 4.35 41.42 38.66
C LEU A 569 5.79 40.89 38.68
N ARG A 570 6.01 39.76 39.37
CA ARG A 570 7.33 39.17 39.62
C ARG A 570 8.15 38.97 38.33
N GLY A 571 9.15 39.83 38.15
CA GLY A 571 10.11 39.79 37.03
C GLY A 571 9.83 40.76 35.88
N ARG A 572 8.74 41.55 35.94
CA ARG A 572 8.55 42.74 35.07
C ARG A 572 9.24 43.95 35.70
N THR A 573 9.77 44.84 34.87
CA THR A 573 10.26 46.18 35.28
C THR A 573 9.26 47.28 34.95
N VAL A 574 8.23 46.96 34.16
CA VAL A 574 7.08 47.83 33.88
C VAL A 574 5.93 47.37 34.77
N PRO A 575 5.32 48.25 35.58
CA PRO A 575 4.19 47.88 36.41
C PRO A 575 2.95 47.64 35.53
N THR A 576 2.16 46.64 35.89
CA THR A 576 0.98 46.19 35.12
C THR A 576 -0.28 46.70 35.81
N GLN A 577 -1.14 47.40 35.07
CA GLN A 577 -2.48 47.72 35.55
C GLN A 577 -3.41 46.53 35.30
N LEU A 578 -4.10 46.08 36.35
CA LEU A 578 -5.00 44.93 36.31
C LEU A 578 -6.37 45.32 35.77
N ALA A 579 -7.03 44.38 35.11
CA ALA A 579 -8.44 44.45 34.77
C ALA A 579 -9.14 43.15 35.16
N ARG A 580 -10.36 43.27 35.69
CA ARG A 580 -11.22 42.17 36.15
C ARG A 580 -12.49 42.12 35.30
N PRO A 581 -12.96 40.94 34.87
CA PRO A 581 -14.20 40.84 34.09
C PRO A 581 -15.42 41.13 34.96
N MET A 582 -16.39 41.88 34.41
CA MET A 582 -17.67 42.16 35.05
C MET A 582 -18.70 41.09 34.67
N ASN A 583 -19.53 40.66 35.63
CA ASN A 583 -20.58 39.64 35.42
C ASN A 583 -20.02 38.27 34.96
N LEU A 584 -19.09 37.70 35.73
CA LEU A 584 -18.80 36.25 35.71
C LEU A 584 -19.82 35.49 36.60
N VAL A 585 -19.96 34.19 36.37
CA VAL A 585 -20.67 33.28 37.30
C VAL A 585 -19.76 33.01 38.51
N LEU A 586 -20.16 33.41 39.73
CA LEU A 586 -19.35 33.13 40.91
C LEU A 586 -19.51 31.67 41.37
N PRO A 587 -18.44 30.99 41.84
CA PRO A 587 -18.52 29.59 42.32
C PRO A 587 -19.58 29.36 43.42
N ARG A 588 -19.90 30.40 44.21
CA ARG A 588 -20.91 30.37 45.28
C ARG A 588 -22.35 30.32 44.78
N ASP A 589 -22.62 30.70 43.53
CA ASP A 589 -23.98 30.72 42.99
C ASP A 589 -24.35 29.35 42.38
N LEU A 590 -23.40 28.67 41.71
CA LEU A 590 -23.55 27.26 41.33
C LEU A 590 -23.82 26.34 42.53
N ALA A 591 -23.14 26.59 43.66
CA ALA A 591 -23.36 25.84 44.90
C ALA A 591 -24.80 26.00 45.44
N ARG A 592 -25.41 27.18 45.28
CA ARG A 592 -26.80 27.45 45.69
C ARG A 592 -27.82 26.79 44.78
N GLU A 593 -27.57 26.78 43.47
CA GLU A 593 -28.42 26.06 42.53
C GLU A 593 -28.41 24.56 42.84
N ALA A 594 -27.23 23.98 43.09
CA ALA A 594 -27.08 22.58 43.49
C ALA A 594 -27.77 22.24 44.83
N GLU A 595 -27.71 23.10 45.86
CA GLU A 595 -28.48 22.89 47.09
C GLU A 595 -30.00 23.00 46.87
N SER A 596 -30.46 23.83 45.93
CA SER A 596 -31.88 23.97 45.61
C SER A 596 -32.45 22.76 44.85
N ASP A 597 -31.69 22.20 43.90
CA ASP A 597 -32.12 21.04 43.08
C ASP A 597 -32.09 19.72 43.87
N VAL A 598 -31.41 19.70 45.03
CA VAL A 598 -31.40 18.58 46.01
C VAL A 598 -32.49 18.73 47.09
N THR A 599 -33.20 19.86 47.14
CA THR A 599 -34.25 20.13 48.16
C THR A 599 -35.66 20.34 47.58
N GLY A 600 -35.85 20.14 46.28
CA GLY A 600 -37.15 20.10 45.57
C GLY A 600 -37.75 18.70 45.41
#